data_AF-A0A2D0KXN8-F1
#
_entry.id   AF-A0A2D0KXN8-F1
#
_cell.length_a   1.000
_cell.length_b   1.000
_cell.length_c   1.000
_cell.angle_alpha   90.00
_cell.angle_beta   90.00
_cell.angle_gamma   90.00
#
_symmetry.space_group_name_H-M   'P 1'
#
loop_
_entity.id
_entity.type
_entity.pdbx_description
1 polymer ?
#
loop_
_entity_poly.entity_id
_entity_poly.type
_entity_poly.pdbx_seq_one_letter_code
_entity_poly.pdbx_strand_id
1 'polypeptide(L)'
;MLVFRNGTVSIGDVFCSQYGYEQTNVHFYQVISIHGKKTIVVQEIEQKIIGYTSSMSGYTKPASNCFIGERLKRQIRDSSNNPCIKIDECEFAYKTTPQKIHEFSSWY
;
A
#
# COMPACT_ATOMS: atom_id res chain seq x y z
N MET A 1 -9.57 -4.39 14.53
CA MET A 1 -10.21 -3.71 13.38
C MET A 1 -10.54 -2.30 13.79
N LEU A 2 -10.17 -1.31 12.99
CA LEU A 2 -10.54 0.10 13.11
C LEU A 2 -11.67 0.38 12.13
N VAL A 3 -12.61 1.22 12.55
CA VAL A 3 -13.76 1.62 11.73
C VAL A 3 -13.67 3.13 11.51
N PHE A 4 -13.66 3.53 10.25
CA PHE A 4 -13.66 4.91 9.80
C PHE A 4 -14.93 5.18 8.99
N ARG A 5 -15.26 6.46 8.79
CA ARG A 5 -16.41 6.85 7.96
C ARG A 5 -16.32 6.30 6.53
N ASN A 6 -15.09 6.25 6.01
CA ASN A 6 -14.82 5.90 4.61
C ASN A 6 -14.25 4.48 4.44
N GLY A 7 -14.36 3.62 5.46
CA GLY A 7 -13.92 2.23 5.38
C GLY A 7 -13.40 1.68 6.70
N THR A 8 -12.94 0.44 6.67
CA THR A 8 -12.43 -0.26 7.85
C THR A 8 -10.98 -0.66 7.63
N VAL A 9 -10.18 -0.79 8.70
CA VAL A 9 -8.79 -1.25 8.61
C VAL A 9 -8.53 -2.33 9.65
N SER A 10 -8.07 -3.49 9.20
CA SER A 10 -7.78 -4.67 10.00
C SER A 10 -6.33 -5.10 9.81
N ILE A 11 -5.85 -5.91 10.76
CA ILE A 11 -4.56 -6.58 10.61
C ILE A 11 -4.62 -7.46 9.36
N GLY A 12 -3.57 -7.42 8.54
CA GLY A 12 -3.52 -8.10 7.24
C GLY A 12 -4.05 -7.29 6.06
N ASP A 13 -4.69 -6.13 6.28
CA ASP A 13 -5.00 -5.21 5.17
C ASP A 13 -3.71 -4.71 4.51
N VAL A 14 -3.80 -4.38 3.23
CA VAL A 14 -2.67 -3.88 2.44
C VAL A 14 -2.95 -2.45 1.99
N PHE A 15 -1.91 -1.61 2.06
CA PHE A 15 -1.88 -0.28 1.50
C PHE A 15 -0.94 -0.28 0.30
N CYS A 16 -1.32 0.42 -0.76
CA CYS A 16 -0.51 0.61 -1.95
C CYS A 16 -0.11 2.08 -2.04
N SER A 17 1.18 2.35 -2.15
CA SER A 17 1.68 3.65 -2.58
C SER A 17 2.15 3.56 -4.01
N GLN A 18 1.81 4.58 -4.79
CA GLN A 18 2.26 4.73 -6.16
C GLN A 18 2.83 6.14 -6.27
N TYR A 19 4.13 6.24 -6.52
CA TYR A 19 4.82 7.51 -6.68
C TYR A 19 5.84 7.43 -7.82
N GLY A 20 6.33 8.59 -8.24
CA GLY A 20 7.17 8.75 -9.43
C GLY A 20 6.42 9.45 -10.56
N TYR A 21 7.17 10.10 -11.45
CA TYR A 21 6.66 10.97 -12.51
C TYR A 21 5.60 10.27 -13.38
N GLU A 22 5.68 8.95 -13.49
CA GLU A 22 4.77 8.11 -14.27
C GLU A 22 4.31 6.85 -13.51
N GLN A 23 4.15 6.93 -12.18
CA GLN A 23 3.69 5.78 -11.35
C GLN A 23 4.60 4.55 -11.46
N THR A 24 5.90 4.80 -11.54
CA THR A 24 6.94 3.78 -11.76
C THR A 24 7.22 2.94 -10.52
N ASN A 25 7.09 3.54 -9.34
CA ASN A 25 7.39 2.86 -8.09
C ASN A 25 6.10 2.56 -7.36
N VAL A 26 5.73 1.29 -7.35
CA VAL A 26 4.59 0.76 -6.60
C VAL A 26 5.12 0.05 -5.37
N HIS A 27 4.78 0.56 -4.19
CA HIS A 27 5.16 -0.04 -2.91
C HIS A 27 3.91 -0.54 -2.19
N PHE A 28 4.04 -1.69 -1.55
CA PHE A 28 2.95 -2.30 -0.81
C PHE A 28 3.31 -2.38 0.67
N TYR A 29 2.35 -2.06 1.54
CA TYR A 29 2.53 -2.05 2.98
C TYR A 29 1.41 -2.84 3.64
N GLN A 30 1.74 -3.90 4.37
CA GLN A 30 0.76 -4.72 5.08
C GLN A 30 0.64 -4.30 6.54
N VAL A 31 -0.58 -4.26 7.07
CA VAL A 31 -0.85 -3.96 8.48
C VAL A 31 -0.46 -5.16 9.35
N ILE A 32 0.50 -4.94 10.24
CA ILE A 32 1.00 -5.93 11.20
C ILE A 32 0.25 -5.83 12.52
N SER A 33 0.01 -4.62 12.99
CA SER A 33 -0.70 -4.39 14.24
C SER A 33 -1.47 -3.07 14.24
N ILE A 34 -2.44 -2.97 15.15
CA ILE A 34 -3.27 -1.80 15.35
C ILE A 34 -3.03 -1.30 16.76
N HIS A 35 -2.78 0.01 16.90
CA HIS A 35 -2.52 0.65 18.18
C HIS A 35 -3.49 1.82 18.41
N GLY A 36 -4.26 1.74 19.48
CA GLY A 36 -5.24 2.78 19.84
C GLY A 36 -6.34 2.93 18.79
N LYS A 37 -6.75 4.17 18.51
CA LYS A 37 -7.93 4.47 17.69
C LYS A 37 -7.63 4.79 16.22
N LYS A 38 -6.41 5.23 15.90
CA LYS A 38 -6.03 5.69 14.55
C LYS A 38 -4.61 5.29 14.13
N THR A 39 -3.85 4.65 15.01
CA THR A 39 -2.45 4.30 14.71
C THR A 39 -2.38 2.85 14.31
N ILE A 40 -1.60 2.57 13.26
CA ILE A 40 -1.30 1.22 12.78
C ILE A 40 0.21 1.07 12.64
N VAL A 41 0.68 -0.16 12.75
CA VAL A 41 2.03 -0.53 12.35
C VAL A 41 1.90 -1.29 11.05
N VAL A 42 2.52 -0.74 10.01
CA VAL A 42 2.62 -1.36 8.70
C VAL A 42 4.07 -1.79 8.46
N GLN A 43 4.26 -2.77 7.61
CA GLN A 43 5.58 -3.16 7.13
C GLN A 43 5.49 -3.30 5.62
N GLU A 44 6.52 -2.86 4.92
CA GLU A 44 6.59 -3.02 3.47
C GLU A 44 6.61 -4.51 3.12
N ILE A 45 5.97 -4.85 2.01
CA ILE A 45 5.92 -6.22 1.48
C ILE A 45 6.37 -6.23 0.03
N GLU A 46 6.95 -7.36 -0.35
CA GLU A 46 7.42 -7.58 -1.71
C GLU A 46 6.26 -7.46 -2.71
N GLN A 47 6.58 -7.00 -3.91
CA GLN A 47 5.66 -6.96 -5.03
C GLN A 47 5.87 -8.16 -5.94
N LYS A 48 4.78 -8.84 -6.30
CA LYS A 48 4.80 -9.97 -7.22
C LYS A 48 4.28 -9.53 -8.59
N ILE A 49 5.19 -9.49 -9.55
CA ILE A 49 4.84 -9.23 -10.96
C ILE A 49 4.05 -10.43 -11.48
N ILE A 50 2.82 -10.20 -11.91
CA ILE A 50 1.92 -11.24 -12.41
C ILE A 50 1.92 -11.32 -13.95
N GLY A 51 2.41 -10.28 -14.63
CA GLY A 51 2.50 -10.25 -16.06
C GLY A 51 3.05 -8.93 -16.57
N TYR A 52 3.59 -8.95 -17.77
CA TYR A 52 4.06 -7.77 -18.48
C TYR A 52 3.11 -7.51 -19.65
N THR A 53 2.56 -6.31 -19.73
CA THR A 53 1.70 -5.87 -20.86
C THR A 53 2.57 -5.35 -22.00
N SER A 54 3.71 -4.77 -21.68
CA SER A 54 4.71 -4.27 -22.62
C SER A 54 6.11 -4.43 -22.01
N SER A 55 7.16 -4.14 -22.77
CA SER A 55 8.56 -4.17 -22.32
C SER A 55 8.81 -3.34 -21.05
N MET A 56 7.94 -2.35 -20.81
CA MET A 56 8.09 -1.29 -19.80
C MET A 56 6.85 -1.10 -18.91
N SER A 57 5.81 -1.92 -19.09
CA SER A 57 4.59 -1.83 -18.30
C SER A 57 4.10 -3.21 -17.91
N GLY A 58 3.62 -3.35 -16.69
CA GLY A 58 3.12 -4.63 -16.22
C GLY A 58 2.12 -4.52 -15.11
N TYR A 59 1.69 -5.69 -14.68
CA TYR A 59 0.76 -5.90 -13.61
C TYR A 59 1.50 -6.47 -12.42
N THR A 60 1.30 -5.87 -11.25
CA THR A 60 1.87 -6.33 -10.00
C THR A 60 0.79 -6.53 -8.95
N LYS A 61 1.06 -7.43 -8.02
CA LYS A 61 0.23 -7.72 -6.85
C LYS A 61 1.07 -7.71 -5.59
N PRO A 62 0.50 -7.31 -4.45
CA PRO A 62 1.19 -7.44 -3.17
C PRO A 62 1.44 -8.92 -2.82
N ALA A 63 2.67 -9.26 -2.44
CA ALA A 63 3.01 -10.56 -1.87
C ALA A 63 2.70 -10.55 -0.37
N SER A 64 1.47 -10.93 0.00
CA SER A 64 1.04 -11.01 1.40
C SER A 64 2.01 -11.87 2.23
N ASN A 65 2.40 -11.38 3.40
CA ASN A 65 3.37 -11.98 4.32
C ASN A 65 4.84 -12.07 3.83
N CYS A 66 5.19 -11.53 2.67
CA CYS A 66 6.59 -11.36 2.26
C CYS A 66 7.11 -10.00 2.72
N PHE A 67 7.40 -9.85 4.01
CA PHE A 67 7.85 -8.57 4.57
C PHE A 67 9.27 -8.22 4.14
N ILE A 68 9.42 -7.05 3.56
CA ILE A 68 10.70 -6.43 3.20
C ILE A 68 10.81 -5.10 3.94
N GLY A 69 11.99 -4.74 4.42
CA GLY A 69 12.16 -3.48 5.16
C GLY A 69 11.60 -3.47 6.59
N GLU A 70 11.51 -2.26 7.15
CA GLU A 70 11.24 -2.03 8.58
C GLU A 70 9.76 -1.78 8.90
N ARG A 71 9.42 -1.94 10.18
CA ARG A 71 8.07 -1.67 10.67
C ARG A 71 7.86 -0.18 10.86
N LEU A 72 6.92 0.38 10.11
CA LEU A 72 6.54 1.79 10.16
C LEU A 72 5.27 1.98 10.97
N LYS A 73 5.36 2.77 12.04
CA LYS A 73 4.17 3.24 12.77
C LYS A 73 3.61 4.47 12.05
N ARG A 74 2.35 4.39 11.60
CA ARG A 74 1.65 5.46 10.88
C ARG A 74 0.22 5.65 11.38
N GLN A 75 -0.29 6.87 11.24
CA GLN A 75 -1.68 7.18 11.56
C GLN A 75 -2.52 7.19 10.30
N ILE A 76 -3.71 6.61 10.38
CA ILE A 76 -4.69 6.61 9.30
C ILE A 76 -5.36 7.98 9.24
N ARG A 77 -5.39 8.56 8.04
CA ARG A 77 -6.19 9.74 7.70
C ARG A 77 -7.50 9.28 7.09
N ASP A 78 -8.62 9.82 7.59
CA ASP A 78 -9.96 9.57 7.04
C ASP A 78 -10.45 10.71 6.13
N SER A 79 -9.58 11.65 5.76
CA SER A 79 -9.96 12.88 5.05
C SER A 79 -10.35 12.70 3.58
N SER A 80 -10.21 11.50 3.00
CA SER A 80 -10.51 11.21 1.59
C SER A 80 -11.42 9.98 1.47
N ASN A 81 -11.94 9.73 0.26
CA ASN A 81 -12.91 8.68 -0.06
C ASN A 81 -12.47 7.27 0.37
N ASN A 82 -11.18 7.04 0.62
CA ASN A 82 -10.60 5.81 1.15
C ASN A 82 -9.62 6.12 2.30
N PRO A 83 -9.50 5.24 3.31
CA PRO A 83 -8.48 5.38 4.35
C PRO A 83 -7.08 5.34 3.74
N CYS A 84 -6.26 6.32 4.09
CA CYS A 84 -4.88 6.43 3.61
C CYS A 84 -3.90 6.67 4.76
N ILE A 85 -2.64 6.33 4.52
CA ILE A 85 -1.52 6.63 5.41
C ILE A 85 -0.49 7.47 4.67
N LYS A 86 0.10 8.43 5.37
CA LYS A 86 1.22 9.21 4.85
C LYS A 86 2.51 8.42 5.16
N ILE A 87 3.22 7.97 4.13
CA ILE A 87 4.50 7.27 4.31
C ILE A 87 5.60 8.30 4.50
N ASP A 88 5.67 9.26 3.57
CA ASP A 88 6.66 10.33 3.50
C ASP A 88 6.00 11.69 3.10
N GLU A 89 6.77 12.77 2.93
CA GLU A 89 6.23 14.10 2.61
C GLU A 89 5.41 14.12 1.32
N CYS A 90 5.88 13.38 0.32
CA CYS A 90 5.29 13.28 -1.01
C CYS A 90 4.73 11.88 -1.31
N GLU A 91 4.73 10.97 -0.33
CA GLU A 91 4.29 9.59 -0.50
C GLU A 91 3.06 9.29 0.37
N PHE A 92 1.95 8.93 -0.29
CA PHE A 92 0.73 8.48 0.35
C PHE A 92 0.41 7.06 -0.10
N ALA A 93 0.03 6.21 0.85
CA ALA A 93 -0.43 4.86 0.57
C ALA A 93 -1.93 4.76 0.86
N TYR A 94 -2.69 4.23 -0.10
CA TYR A 94 -4.13 4.07 -0.02
C TYR A 94 -4.47 2.62 0.23
N LYS A 95 -5.54 2.37 1.01
CA LYS A 95 -6.00 1.01 1.25
C LYS A 95 -6.34 0.33 -0.09
N THR A 96 -5.82 -0.87 -0.27
CA THR A 96 -6.10 -1.72 -1.43
C THR A 96 -6.43 -3.14 -0.99
N THR A 97 -7.01 -3.94 -1.88
CA THR A 97 -7.19 -5.37 -1.64
C THR A 97 -5.98 -6.13 -2.16
N PRO A 98 -5.54 -7.20 -1.48
CA PRO A 98 -4.38 -7.99 -1.91
C PRO A 98 -4.59 -8.68 -3.26
N GLN A 99 -5.84 -8.84 -3.68
CA GLN A 99 -6.21 -9.41 -4.99
C GLN A 99 -6.23 -8.36 -6.10
N LYS A 100 -6.25 -7.06 -5.76
CA LYS A 100 -6.29 -5.98 -6.74
C LYS A 100 -4.96 -5.93 -7.49
N ILE A 101 -5.09 -5.94 -8.80
CA ILE A 101 -3.98 -5.76 -9.72
C ILE A 101 -3.67 -4.26 -9.79
N HIS A 102 -2.41 -3.90 -9.64
CA HIS A 102 -1.92 -2.54 -9.87
C HIS A 102 -1.05 -2.52 -11.11
N GLU A 103 -1.22 -1.50 -11.91
CA GLU A 103 -0.40 -1.24 -13.09
C GLU A 103 0.83 -0.42 -12.67
N PHE A 104 1.99 -0.77 -13.23
CA PHE A 104 3.22 -0.01 -13.09
C PHE A 104 3.83 0.27 -14.46
N SER A 105 4.47 1.43 -14.61
CA SER A 105 5.17 1.86 -15.84
C SER A 105 6.59 2.33 -15.53
N SER A 106 7.59 1.68 -16.12
CA SER A 106 9.01 2.00 -15.94
C SER A 106 9.62 2.54 -17.22
N TRP A 107 10.05 3.79 -17.21
CA TRP A 107 10.81 4.37 -18.30
C TRP A 107 12.30 4.22 -18.00
N TYR A 108 13.03 3.66 -18.96
CA TYR A 108 14.49 3.68 -19.00
C TYR A 108 14.92 4.62 -20.12
#